data_AF-A0A453LT63-F1
#
_entry.id   AF-A0A453LT63-F1
#
_cell.length_a   1.000
_cell.length_b   1.000
_cell.length_c   1.000
_cell.angle_alpha   90.00
_cell.angle_beta   90.00
_cell.angle_gamma   90.00
#
_symmetry.space_group_name_H-M   'P 1'
#
loop_
_entity.id
_entity.type
_entity.pdbx_description
1 polymer ?
#
loop_
_entity_poly.entity_id
_entity_poly.type
_entity_poly.pdbx_seq_one_letter_code
_entity_poly.pdbx_strand_id
1 'polypeptide(L)'
;MMEQYKGATFGELSPHLFAIADSCYRAMINEHGSQSILVSGESGAGKTETTKMLMRYLAFMGGRSGTEGRTVEQQVLESNPVLEAFGNAKTVKNNNSSRFGKFVEIQFDKYGKISGAAVRTYLLERSRVCQVSDPERNYHCFYMLCSAPPEDVKRFKVGNPRSFHYLNQTSCYEVANVDDAREYLETRNAMDIVGISQEEQDAIFRVVAAILHLGNINFSKGKEIDSSRLRDEKSINHLKIVAELLMCDEKLLEDSLCQRVIVTPDGNITKPLDPDSALQSRDALAKTVYSRLFDWIVDKINNSIGQDPDAISIIGVLDIYGFESFKVNSFEQLCINMTNEKLQQHFNQHVFKMEQEEYTRDEIDWSYVEFVDNQDVLDLIEKKPGGIIALLDEACMFPKSTHETFAQKMYQTYKSHKRFSKPKLARTAFTINHYAGDVTYQADYFLDKNKDYVVAEHQALLNSSRCSFVANLFPPLPEESSKQSKFSSIGTRFKQQLQALMETLSTTEPHYIRCVKPNTVLKPGIFENDNVLNQLRCGGVLEAIRISCAGYPTKRTFDEFIDRFGVLAPELVDSSDEKTACAAICDKMGLKGY
;
A
#
# COMPACT_ATOMS: atom_id res chain seq x y z
N MET A 1 0.17 31.55 2.66
CA MET A 1 0.53 30.45 3.57
C MET A 1 1.84 29.78 3.16
N MET A 2 2.00 29.22 1.95
CA MET A 2 3.30 28.63 1.54
C MET A 2 4.48 29.61 1.69
N GLU A 3 4.32 30.86 1.22
CA GLU A 3 5.32 31.93 1.42
C GLU A 3 5.65 32.24 2.90
N GLN A 4 4.70 32.02 3.82
CA GLN A 4 4.95 32.29 5.25
C GLN A 4 5.88 31.24 5.86
N TYR A 5 5.76 29.98 5.43
CA TYR A 5 6.58 28.88 5.95
C TYR A 5 7.94 28.76 5.26
N LYS A 6 8.13 29.46 4.14
CA LYS A 6 9.38 29.45 3.37
C LYS A 6 10.55 29.97 4.20
N GLY A 7 11.46 29.07 4.57
CA GLY A 7 12.65 29.41 5.35
C GLY A 7 12.40 29.74 6.81
N ALA A 8 11.16 29.61 7.29
CA ALA A 8 10.85 29.79 8.71
C ALA A 8 11.47 28.65 9.54
N THR A 9 11.95 28.94 10.75
CA THR A 9 12.54 27.90 11.60
C THR A 9 11.43 26.98 12.11
N PHE A 10 11.71 25.68 12.21
CA PHE A 10 10.72 24.73 12.73
C PHE A 10 10.36 25.12 14.18
N GLY A 11 9.07 25.32 14.46
CA GLY A 11 8.57 25.77 15.76
C GLY A 11 8.38 27.30 15.91
N GLU A 12 8.91 28.11 14.99
CA GLU A 12 8.71 29.57 14.98
C GLU A 12 7.26 29.95 14.62
N LEU A 13 6.69 29.23 13.65
CA LEU A 13 5.29 29.34 13.25
C LEU A 13 4.45 28.20 13.82
N SER A 14 3.13 28.36 13.76
CA SER A 14 2.20 27.32 14.18
C SER A 14 2.44 25.99 13.44
N PRO A 15 2.16 24.83 14.06
CA PRO A 15 2.36 23.53 13.42
C PRO A 15 1.62 23.42 12.09
N HIS A 16 2.34 23.08 11.02
CA HIS A 16 1.78 22.93 9.68
C HIS A 16 2.61 21.96 8.83
N LEU A 17 1.96 21.28 7.87
CA LEU A 17 2.61 20.35 6.94
C LEU A 17 3.74 21.02 6.13
N PHE A 18 3.57 22.30 5.83
CA PHE A 18 4.55 23.11 5.11
C PHE A 18 5.83 23.34 5.91
N ALA A 19 5.76 23.39 7.25
CA ALA A 19 6.97 23.48 8.07
C ALA A 19 7.83 22.22 7.94
N ILE A 20 7.19 21.04 7.89
CA ILE A 20 7.88 19.76 7.68
C ILE A 20 8.48 19.74 6.26
N ALA A 21 7.68 20.05 5.23
CA ALA A 21 8.16 20.06 3.85
C ALA A 21 9.32 21.05 3.62
N ASP A 22 9.27 22.24 4.26
CA ASP A 22 10.36 23.22 4.23
C ASP A 22 11.62 22.73 4.92
N SER A 23 11.46 22.11 6.10
CA SER A 23 12.57 21.51 6.84
C SER A 23 13.24 20.40 6.03
N CYS A 24 12.47 19.50 5.41
CA CYS A 24 13.00 18.47 4.52
C CYS A 24 13.75 19.09 3.34
N TYR A 25 13.13 20.07 2.67
CA TYR A 25 13.74 20.71 1.51
C TYR A 25 15.06 21.42 1.88
N ARG A 26 15.11 22.16 2.98
CA ARG A 26 16.34 22.82 3.44
C ARG A 26 17.41 21.83 3.90
N ALA A 27 17.03 20.77 4.61
CA ALA A 27 17.97 19.71 5.01
C ALA A 27 18.62 19.06 3.78
N MET A 28 17.83 18.75 2.74
CA MET A 28 18.34 18.24 1.47
C MET A 28 19.38 19.19 0.84
N ILE A 29 19.11 20.50 0.81
CA ILE A 29 20.01 21.50 0.22
C ILE A 29 21.28 21.71 1.06
N ASN A 30 21.15 21.78 2.37
CA ASN A 30 22.25 22.13 3.26
C ASN A 30 23.15 20.94 3.57
N GLU A 31 22.56 19.77 3.82
CA GLU A 31 23.25 18.57 4.28
C GLU A 31 23.58 17.59 3.14
N HIS A 32 23.11 17.89 1.92
CA HIS A 32 23.35 17.08 0.70
C HIS A 32 22.87 15.61 0.84
N GLY A 33 21.85 15.38 1.66
CA GLY A 33 21.27 14.07 1.94
C GLY A 33 19.83 13.94 1.44
N SER A 34 19.48 12.76 0.92
CA SER A 34 18.11 12.46 0.51
C SER A 34 17.17 12.39 1.72
N GLN A 35 15.91 12.76 1.52
CA GLN A 35 14.92 12.86 2.59
C GLN A 35 13.73 11.95 2.29
N SER A 36 12.98 11.56 3.31
CA SER A 36 11.68 10.93 3.14
C SER A 36 10.64 11.49 4.09
N ILE A 37 9.39 11.54 3.63
CA ILE A 37 8.24 11.93 4.43
C ILE A 37 7.25 10.77 4.44
N LEU A 38 7.08 10.16 5.61
CA LEU A 38 6.21 9.01 5.81
C LEU A 38 4.85 9.49 6.32
N VAL A 39 3.85 9.45 5.44
CA VAL A 39 2.47 9.82 5.75
C VAL A 39 1.68 8.56 6.04
N SER A 40 1.17 8.45 7.27
CA SER A 40 0.52 7.24 7.77
C SER A 40 -0.72 7.58 8.57
N GLY A 41 -1.60 6.59 8.74
CA GLY A 41 -2.87 6.77 9.44
C GLY A 41 -3.93 5.82 8.91
N GLU A 42 -5.05 5.73 9.62
CA GLU A 42 -6.14 4.86 9.23
C GLU A 42 -6.76 5.26 7.88
N SER A 43 -7.55 4.38 7.26
CA SER A 43 -8.25 4.70 6.03
C SER A 43 -9.22 5.87 6.25
N GLY A 44 -9.13 6.89 5.39
CA GLY A 44 -9.92 8.12 5.51
C GLY A 44 -9.37 9.14 6.51
N ALA A 45 -8.18 8.96 7.06
CA ALA A 45 -7.55 9.93 7.98
C ALA A 45 -6.98 11.19 7.30
N GLY A 46 -6.95 11.24 5.96
CA GLY A 46 -6.45 12.39 5.19
C GLY A 46 -5.06 12.24 4.57
N LYS A 47 -4.46 11.04 4.60
CA LYS A 47 -3.10 10.77 4.05
C LYS A 47 -2.88 11.33 2.64
N THR A 48 -3.76 10.98 1.70
CA THR A 48 -3.65 11.39 0.30
C THR A 48 -3.74 12.92 0.14
N GLU A 49 -4.59 13.59 0.91
CA GLU A 49 -4.69 15.06 0.89
C GLU A 49 -3.45 15.71 1.51
N THR A 50 -2.93 15.13 2.60
CA THR A 50 -1.63 15.52 3.17
C THR A 50 -0.51 15.40 2.14
N THR A 51 -0.42 14.27 1.43
CA THR A 51 0.56 14.07 0.35
C THR A 51 0.40 15.13 -0.74
N LYS A 52 -0.83 15.43 -1.20
CA LYS A 52 -1.07 16.51 -2.19
C LYS A 52 -0.55 17.86 -1.70
N MET A 53 -0.74 18.20 -0.42
CA MET A 53 -0.23 19.46 0.15
C MET A 53 1.30 19.50 0.21
N LEU A 54 1.95 18.39 0.60
CA LEU A 54 3.41 18.28 0.61
C LEU A 54 3.99 18.46 -0.80
N MET A 55 3.41 17.77 -1.78
CA MET A 55 3.83 17.87 -3.19
C MET A 55 3.74 19.31 -3.72
N ARG A 56 2.61 20.00 -3.45
CA ARG A 56 2.44 21.41 -3.84
C ARG A 56 3.50 22.32 -3.22
N TYR A 57 3.85 22.08 -1.96
CA TYR A 57 4.89 22.88 -1.29
C TYR A 57 6.28 22.62 -1.86
N LEU A 58 6.65 21.35 -2.05
CA LEU A 58 7.94 20.98 -2.63
C LEU A 58 8.08 21.52 -4.07
N ALA A 59 6.99 21.56 -4.84
CA ALA A 59 6.96 22.19 -6.14
C ALA A 59 7.05 23.71 -6.10
N PHE A 60 6.42 24.35 -5.11
CA PHE A 60 6.60 25.78 -4.87
C PHE A 60 8.07 26.13 -4.56
N MET A 61 8.79 25.27 -3.84
CA MET A 61 10.21 25.48 -3.49
C MET A 61 11.17 25.13 -4.65
N GLY A 62 11.04 23.93 -5.20
CA GLY A 62 11.92 23.38 -6.23
C GLY A 62 11.48 23.65 -7.68
N GLY A 63 10.33 24.30 -7.89
CA GLY A 63 9.77 24.56 -9.21
C GLY A 63 10.62 25.49 -10.07
N ARG A 64 10.47 25.34 -11.39
CA ARG A 64 11.02 26.26 -12.39
C ARG A 64 10.03 27.39 -12.62
N SER A 65 10.34 28.59 -12.16
CA SER A 65 9.58 29.79 -12.53
C SER A 65 9.79 30.08 -14.02
N GLY A 66 8.72 30.07 -14.83
CA GLY A 66 8.74 30.63 -16.18
C GLY A 66 9.00 29.68 -17.36
N THR A 67 8.84 28.36 -17.22
CA THR A 67 8.82 27.44 -18.39
C THR A 67 7.40 27.30 -18.96
N GLU A 68 7.21 27.61 -20.24
CA GLU A 68 6.01 27.26 -21.00
C GLU A 68 5.95 25.73 -21.18
N GLY A 69 5.18 25.05 -20.32
CA GLY A 69 5.02 23.60 -20.31
C GLY A 69 4.46 23.11 -18.98
N ARG A 70 3.94 21.86 -18.93
CA ARG A 70 3.49 21.24 -17.68
C ARG A 70 4.71 20.95 -16.80
N THR A 71 4.65 21.27 -15.51
CA THR A 71 5.70 20.95 -14.55
C THR A 71 5.65 19.47 -14.18
N VAL A 72 6.78 18.89 -13.75
CA VAL A 72 6.87 17.52 -13.21
C VAL A 72 5.86 17.32 -12.08
N GLU A 73 5.70 18.30 -11.18
CA GLU A 73 4.70 18.25 -10.11
C GLU A 73 3.27 18.20 -10.67
N GLN A 74 2.93 19.04 -11.64
CA GLN A 74 1.61 18.99 -12.23
C GLN A 74 1.34 17.61 -12.83
N GLN A 75 2.30 17.00 -13.54
CA GLN A 75 2.14 15.65 -14.07
C GLN A 75 1.93 14.60 -12.97
N VAL A 76 2.66 14.69 -11.86
CA VAL A 76 2.46 13.80 -10.70
C VAL A 76 1.07 14.00 -10.09
N LEU A 77 0.62 15.25 -9.89
CA LEU A 77 -0.69 15.54 -9.31
C LEU A 77 -1.84 15.10 -10.22
N GLU A 78 -1.72 15.33 -11.52
CA GLU A 78 -2.70 14.96 -12.56
C GLU A 78 -2.73 13.45 -12.84
N SER A 79 -1.72 12.70 -12.40
CA SER A 79 -1.74 11.23 -12.46
C SER A 79 -2.62 10.59 -11.38
N ASN A 80 -2.91 11.32 -10.29
CA ASN A 80 -3.66 10.76 -9.16
C ASN A 80 -5.06 10.30 -9.52
N PRO A 81 -5.90 11.05 -10.27
CA PRO A 81 -7.22 10.56 -10.68
C PRO A 81 -7.16 9.20 -11.39
N VAL A 82 -6.15 8.97 -12.23
CA VAL A 82 -5.95 7.69 -12.91
C VAL A 82 -5.60 6.59 -11.90
N LEU A 83 -4.66 6.84 -10.99
CA LEU A 83 -4.30 5.86 -9.96
C LEU A 83 -5.45 5.58 -8.98
N GLU A 84 -6.24 6.59 -8.64
CA GLU A 84 -7.40 6.45 -7.76
C GLU A 84 -8.52 5.65 -8.44
N ALA A 85 -8.78 5.88 -9.74
CA ALA A 85 -9.79 5.13 -10.48
C ALA A 85 -9.48 3.61 -10.54
N PHE A 86 -8.21 3.23 -10.69
CA PHE A 86 -7.78 1.83 -10.83
C PHE A 86 -7.24 1.19 -9.54
N GLY A 87 -6.91 1.99 -8.53
CA GLY A 87 -6.27 1.53 -7.31
C GLY A 87 -7.09 1.79 -6.04
N ASN A 88 -8.18 2.56 -6.11
CA ASN A 88 -9.04 2.83 -4.96
C ASN A 88 -10.39 2.14 -5.08
N ALA A 89 -10.98 1.90 -3.91
CA ALA A 89 -12.33 1.35 -3.78
C ALA A 89 -13.02 1.91 -2.53
N LYS A 90 -14.35 1.79 -2.50
CA LYS A 90 -15.13 2.06 -1.28
C LYS A 90 -15.02 0.89 -0.32
N THR A 91 -14.56 1.13 0.90
CA THR A 91 -14.50 0.18 2.02
C THR A 91 -15.48 0.58 3.12
N VAL A 92 -15.56 -0.20 4.19
CA VAL A 92 -16.35 0.15 5.39
C VAL A 92 -15.91 1.48 6.02
N LYS A 93 -14.62 1.81 5.94
CA LYS A 93 -14.03 2.97 6.64
C LYS A 93 -13.90 4.22 5.79
N ASN A 94 -13.85 4.08 4.46
CA ASN A 94 -13.57 5.17 3.54
C ASN A 94 -14.18 4.91 2.15
N ASN A 95 -14.81 5.92 1.56
CA ASN A 95 -15.39 5.84 0.22
C ASN A 95 -14.35 5.83 -0.91
N ASN A 96 -13.16 6.36 -0.67
CA ASN A 96 -12.05 6.39 -1.63
C ASN A 96 -10.77 5.84 -0.98
N SER A 97 -10.78 4.57 -0.60
CA SER A 97 -9.66 3.92 0.08
C SER A 97 -8.64 3.41 -0.94
N SER A 98 -7.40 3.87 -0.84
CA SER A 98 -6.28 3.27 -1.57
C SER A 98 -6.13 1.80 -1.19
N ARG A 99 -6.12 0.91 -2.19
CA ARG A 99 -5.88 -0.53 -2.04
C ARG A 99 -4.53 -0.95 -2.62
N PHE A 100 -3.59 0.01 -2.60
CA PHE A 100 -2.17 -0.12 -2.90
C PHE A 100 -1.42 0.96 -2.08
N GLY A 101 -0.14 0.73 -1.80
CA GLY A 101 0.78 1.73 -1.27
C GLY A 101 1.48 2.49 -2.39
N LYS A 102 1.76 3.78 -2.18
CA LYS A 102 2.38 4.65 -3.16
C LYS A 102 3.57 5.38 -2.56
N PHE A 103 4.73 5.25 -3.19
CA PHE A 103 5.91 6.05 -2.88
C PHE A 103 6.20 6.97 -4.06
N VAL A 104 6.16 8.27 -3.81
CA VAL A 104 6.43 9.29 -4.82
C VAL A 104 7.82 9.84 -4.56
N GLU A 105 8.76 9.57 -5.45
CA GLU A 105 10.12 10.13 -5.42
C GLU A 105 10.13 11.42 -6.23
N ILE A 106 10.46 12.55 -5.59
CA ILE A 106 10.78 13.79 -6.29
C ILE A 106 12.29 13.90 -6.39
N GLN A 107 12.79 14.10 -7.60
CA GLN A 107 14.22 14.18 -7.90
C GLN A 107 14.65 15.62 -8.05
N PHE A 108 15.79 15.96 -7.47
CA PHE A 108 16.35 17.31 -7.46
C PHE A 108 17.75 17.33 -8.07
N ASP A 109 17.99 18.35 -8.90
CA ASP A 109 19.32 18.64 -9.43
C ASP A 109 20.22 19.29 -8.37
N LYS A 110 21.49 19.52 -8.74
CA LYS A 110 22.50 20.16 -7.89
C LYS A 110 22.15 21.59 -7.41
N TYR A 111 21.13 22.23 -7.98
CA TYR A 111 20.67 23.56 -7.61
C TYR A 111 19.38 23.51 -6.77
N GLY A 112 18.91 22.33 -6.40
CA GLY A 112 17.66 22.15 -5.68
C GLY A 112 16.42 22.30 -6.54
N LYS A 113 16.55 22.25 -7.87
CA LYS A 113 15.39 22.30 -8.78
C LYS A 113 14.88 20.91 -9.05
N ILE A 114 13.55 20.78 -9.13
CA ILE A 114 12.92 19.53 -9.53
C ILE A 114 13.36 19.21 -10.96
N SER A 115 13.97 18.04 -11.11
CA SER A 115 14.50 17.55 -12.39
C SER A 115 13.74 16.34 -12.91
N GLY A 116 13.07 15.58 -12.04
CA GLY A 116 12.24 14.44 -12.39
C GLY A 116 11.41 13.93 -11.22
N ALA A 117 10.61 12.89 -11.46
CA ALA A 117 9.92 12.17 -10.40
C ALA A 117 9.59 10.72 -10.82
N ALA A 118 9.38 9.86 -9.81
CA ALA A 118 8.95 8.49 -10.01
C ALA A 118 7.83 8.12 -9.02
N VAL A 119 6.84 7.38 -9.49
CA VAL A 119 5.79 6.78 -8.68
C VAL A 119 6.04 5.28 -8.61
N ARG A 120 6.34 4.78 -7.41
CA ARG A 120 6.44 3.36 -7.13
C ARG A 120 5.19 2.91 -6.40
N THR A 121 4.55 1.86 -6.90
CA THR A 121 3.37 1.26 -6.29
C THR A 121 3.72 -0.06 -5.62
N TYR A 122 3.02 -0.37 -4.53
CA TYR A 122 3.23 -1.56 -3.74
C TYR A 122 1.87 -2.18 -3.41
N LEU A 123 1.77 -3.51 -3.41
CA LEU A 123 0.62 -4.23 -2.84
C LEU A 123 -0.76 -3.81 -3.36
N LEU A 124 -0.97 -3.88 -4.67
CA LEU A 124 -2.33 -3.88 -5.21
C LEU A 124 -3.12 -5.07 -4.64
N GLU A 125 -4.28 -4.80 -4.03
CA GLU A 125 -5.19 -5.83 -3.51
C GLU A 125 -5.88 -6.57 -4.67
N ARG A 126 -5.17 -7.51 -5.29
CA ARG A 126 -5.65 -8.26 -6.46
C ARG A 126 -6.94 -9.04 -6.19
N SER A 127 -7.11 -9.57 -4.98
CA SER A 127 -8.29 -10.37 -4.61
C SER A 127 -9.60 -9.59 -4.73
N ARG A 128 -9.57 -8.27 -4.53
CA ARG A 128 -10.74 -7.38 -4.65
C ARG A 128 -11.41 -7.46 -6.03
N VAL A 129 -10.63 -7.72 -7.08
CA VAL A 129 -11.15 -7.85 -8.44
C VAL A 129 -12.23 -8.93 -8.52
N CYS A 130 -12.04 -10.05 -7.83
CA CYS A 130 -12.93 -11.21 -7.90
C CYS A 130 -13.83 -11.37 -6.68
N GLN A 131 -13.42 -10.82 -5.52
CA GLN A 131 -14.07 -11.04 -4.24
C GLN A 131 -14.22 -9.72 -3.48
N VAL A 132 -15.46 -9.35 -3.15
CA VAL A 132 -15.76 -8.11 -2.43
C VAL A 132 -16.67 -8.43 -1.23
N SER A 133 -16.37 -7.84 -0.07
CA SER A 133 -17.19 -8.00 1.15
C SER A 133 -18.27 -6.93 1.23
N ASP A 134 -19.50 -7.27 1.62
CA ASP A 134 -20.56 -6.27 1.83
C ASP A 134 -20.27 -5.44 3.11
N PRO A 135 -20.47 -4.10 3.11
CA PRO A 135 -20.99 -3.23 2.06
C PRO A 135 -19.92 -2.47 1.25
N GLU A 136 -18.81 -3.11 0.88
CA GLU A 136 -17.74 -2.53 0.07
C GLU A 136 -18.05 -2.55 -1.44
N ARG A 137 -17.23 -1.86 -2.24
CA ARG A 137 -17.22 -1.93 -3.70
C ARG A 137 -15.92 -2.57 -4.22
N ASN A 138 -15.98 -2.99 -5.47
CA ASN A 138 -14.80 -3.24 -6.30
C ASN A 138 -14.10 -1.90 -6.66
N TYR A 139 -13.02 -1.94 -7.43
CA TYR A 139 -12.33 -0.73 -7.90
C TYR A 139 -13.27 0.20 -8.68
N HIS A 140 -13.04 1.52 -8.55
CA HIS A 140 -13.95 2.53 -9.10
C HIS A 140 -14.11 2.43 -10.62
N CYS A 141 -13.03 2.12 -11.35
CA CYS A 141 -13.03 2.02 -12.81
C CYS A 141 -14.12 1.10 -13.37
N PHE A 142 -14.51 0.04 -12.64
CA PHE A 142 -15.58 -0.86 -13.07
C PHE A 142 -16.96 -0.19 -13.06
N TYR A 143 -17.26 0.61 -12.04
CA TYR A 143 -18.54 1.30 -11.90
C TYR A 143 -18.59 2.56 -12.76
N MET A 144 -17.46 3.26 -12.90
CA MET A 144 -17.26 4.34 -13.87
C MET A 144 -17.59 3.84 -15.27
N LEU A 145 -17.04 2.69 -15.69
CA LEU A 145 -17.30 2.11 -17.00
C LEU A 145 -18.77 1.70 -17.20
N CYS A 146 -19.43 1.16 -16.17
CA CYS A 146 -20.86 0.85 -16.23
C CYS A 146 -21.75 2.11 -16.30
N SER A 147 -21.23 3.27 -15.87
CA SER A 147 -21.90 4.57 -15.86
C SER A 147 -21.41 5.51 -16.96
N ALA A 148 -20.54 5.02 -17.85
CA ALA A 148 -19.98 5.79 -18.96
C ALA A 148 -21.07 6.25 -19.95
N PRO A 149 -20.76 7.18 -20.87
CA PRO A 149 -21.68 7.58 -21.92
C PRO A 149 -22.28 6.37 -22.67
N PRO A 150 -23.55 6.42 -23.13
CA PRO A 150 -24.22 5.27 -23.75
C PRO A 150 -23.47 4.66 -24.94
N GLU A 151 -22.72 5.48 -25.67
CA GLU A 151 -21.86 5.03 -26.79
C GLU A 151 -20.75 4.10 -26.29
N ASP A 152 -20.05 4.47 -25.23
CA ASP A 152 -18.99 3.67 -24.61
C ASP A 152 -19.56 2.42 -23.93
N VAL A 153 -20.68 2.53 -23.23
CA VAL A 153 -21.37 1.37 -22.61
C VAL A 153 -21.70 0.32 -23.68
N LYS A 154 -22.25 0.75 -24.82
CA LYS A 154 -22.55 -0.13 -25.95
C LYS A 154 -21.28 -0.69 -26.59
N ARG A 155 -20.26 0.14 -26.78
CA ARG A 155 -18.99 -0.23 -27.40
C ARG A 155 -18.25 -1.30 -26.60
N PHE A 156 -18.19 -1.15 -25.28
CA PHE A 156 -17.53 -2.10 -24.38
C PHE A 156 -18.46 -3.23 -23.91
N LYS A 157 -19.70 -3.27 -24.42
CA LYS A 157 -20.72 -4.30 -24.12
C LYS A 157 -21.07 -4.45 -22.65
N VAL A 158 -20.87 -3.38 -21.88
CA VAL A 158 -21.21 -3.32 -20.45
C VAL A 158 -22.66 -2.89 -20.24
N GLY A 159 -23.11 -2.89 -18.99
CA GLY A 159 -24.48 -2.57 -18.63
C GLY A 159 -24.61 -2.31 -17.14
N ASN A 160 -25.76 -2.65 -16.55
CA ASN A 160 -25.99 -2.41 -15.12
C ASN A 160 -24.96 -3.17 -14.26
N PRO A 161 -24.32 -2.54 -13.26
CA PRO A 161 -23.38 -3.24 -12.37
C PRO A 161 -23.94 -4.53 -11.74
N ARG A 162 -25.25 -4.59 -11.50
CA ARG A 162 -25.94 -5.77 -10.92
C ARG A 162 -25.87 -7.01 -11.81
N SER A 163 -25.63 -6.86 -13.11
CA SER A 163 -25.50 -8.00 -14.03
C SER A 163 -24.13 -8.67 -14.01
N PHE A 164 -23.14 -8.11 -13.30
CA PHE A 164 -21.78 -8.62 -13.26
C PHE A 164 -21.45 -9.24 -11.90
N HIS A 165 -21.01 -10.50 -11.92
CA HIS A 165 -20.68 -11.27 -10.72
C HIS A 165 -19.64 -10.58 -9.83
N TYR A 166 -18.64 -9.92 -10.43
CA TYR A 166 -17.61 -9.20 -9.69
C TYR A 166 -18.09 -7.86 -9.08
N LEU A 167 -19.30 -7.40 -9.40
CA LEU A 167 -19.89 -6.16 -8.88
C LEU A 167 -21.16 -6.39 -8.06
N ASN A 168 -21.76 -7.59 -8.10
CA ASN A 168 -23.04 -7.88 -7.45
C ASN A 168 -22.94 -8.77 -6.19
N GLN A 169 -21.73 -8.98 -5.69
CA GLN A 169 -21.49 -9.67 -4.40
C GLN A 169 -21.88 -8.82 -3.19
N THR A 170 -22.04 -7.51 -3.37
CA THR A 170 -22.44 -6.57 -2.33
C THR A 170 -23.72 -5.85 -2.72
N SER A 171 -24.38 -5.28 -1.72
CA SER A 171 -25.56 -4.42 -1.91
C SER A 171 -25.19 -2.98 -2.30
N CYS A 172 -23.89 -2.65 -2.32
CA CYS A 172 -23.39 -1.30 -2.53
C CYS A 172 -23.00 -1.05 -3.99
N TYR A 173 -23.88 -0.40 -4.74
CA TYR A 173 -23.62 0.00 -6.13
C TYR A 173 -23.28 1.49 -6.26
N GLU A 174 -23.86 2.32 -5.38
CA GLU A 174 -23.71 3.77 -5.40
C GLU A 174 -22.99 4.23 -4.12
N VAL A 175 -22.25 5.33 -4.24
CA VAL A 175 -21.55 5.96 -3.12
C VAL A 175 -22.09 7.38 -2.97
N ALA A 176 -22.48 7.76 -1.76
CA ALA A 176 -23.02 9.08 -1.50
C ALA A 176 -22.02 10.17 -1.93
N ASN A 177 -22.51 11.15 -2.71
CA ASN A 177 -21.75 12.28 -3.27
C ASN A 177 -20.68 11.92 -4.31
N VAL A 178 -20.72 10.71 -4.88
CA VAL A 178 -19.86 10.31 -6.00
C VAL A 178 -20.73 10.10 -7.23
N ASP A 179 -20.32 10.70 -8.34
CA ASP A 179 -20.96 10.52 -9.65
C ASP A 179 -20.01 9.72 -10.55
N ASP A 180 -20.19 8.40 -10.61
CA ASP A 180 -19.32 7.50 -11.37
C ASP A 180 -19.24 7.89 -12.86
N ALA A 181 -20.27 8.52 -13.44
CA ALA A 181 -20.26 8.97 -14.84
C ALA A 181 -19.36 10.20 -15.03
N ARG A 182 -19.41 11.15 -14.09
CA ARG A 182 -18.51 12.31 -14.10
C ARG A 182 -17.07 11.89 -13.85
N GLU A 183 -16.84 11.03 -12.87
CA GLU A 183 -15.52 10.49 -12.53
C GLU A 183 -14.89 9.72 -13.71
N TYR A 184 -15.71 9.02 -14.52
CA TYR A 184 -15.25 8.41 -15.78
C TYR A 184 -14.65 9.44 -16.74
N LEU A 185 -15.36 10.56 -16.96
CA LEU A 185 -14.90 11.63 -17.86
C LEU A 185 -13.66 12.34 -17.30
N GLU A 186 -13.63 12.62 -15.99
CA GLU A 186 -12.47 13.19 -15.32
C GLU A 186 -11.25 12.27 -15.42
N THR A 187 -11.45 10.95 -15.29
CA THR A 187 -10.40 9.95 -15.48
C THR A 187 -9.86 9.94 -16.91
N ARG A 188 -10.72 10.01 -17.94
CA ARG A 188 -10.28 10.10 -19.34
C ARG A 188 -9.50 11.38 -19.62
N ASN A 189 -9.96 12.51 -19.09
CA ASN A 189 -9.24 13.78 -19.20
C ASN A 189 -7.87 13.72 -18.51
N ALA A 190 -7.80 13.09 -17.33
CA ALA A 190 -6.53 12.86 -16.64
C ALA A 190 -5.61 11.96 -17.48
N MET A 191 -6.12 10.88 -18.08
CA MET A 191 -5.37 10.01 -18.98
C MET A 191 -4.77 10.78 -20.17
N ASP A 192 -5.52 11.69 -20.80
CA ASP A 192 -5.01 12.59 -21.84
C ASP A 192 -3.86 13.47 -21.31
N ILE A 193 -3.97 13.95 -20.08
CA ILE A 193 -2.96 14.81 -19.45
C ILE A 193 -1.64 14.04 -19.20
N VAL A 194 -1.72 12.77 -18.78
CA VAL A 194 -0.54 11.90 -18.57
C VAL A 194 -0.06 11.21 -19.86
N GLY A 195 -0.54 11.62 -21.03
CA GLY A 195 -0.04 11.14 -22.31
C GLY A 195 -0.49 9.71 -22.68
N ILE A 196 -1.62 9.27 -22.16
CA ILE A 196 -2.29 8.03 -22.57
C ILE A 196 -3.20 8.36 -23.75
N SER A 197 -2.85 7.87 -24.94
CA SER A 197 -3.59 8.13 -26.17
C SER A 197 -5.01 7.56 -26.13
N GLN A 198 -5.91 8.09 -26.94
CA GLN A 198 -7.30 7.61 -27.02
C GLN A 198 -7.39 6.12 -27.39
N GLU A 199 -6.49 5.62 -28.23
CA GLU A 199 -6.40 4.19 -28.57
C GLU A 199 -6.01 3.33 -27.36
N GLU A 200 -5.05 3.81 -26.56
CA GLU A 200 -4.64 3.16 -25.30
C GLU A 200 -5.77 3.24 -24.26
N GLN A 201 -6.46 4.37 -24.11
CA GLN A 201 -7.63 4.50 -23.21
C GLN A 201 -8.71 3.48 -23.57
N ASP A 202 -9.04 3.36 -24.86
CA ASP A 202 -10.01 2.40 -25.33
C ASP A 202 -9.53 0.94 -25.13
N ALA A 203 -8.22 0.68 -25.19
CA ALA A 203 -7.65 -0.63 -24.85
C ALA A 203 -7.76 -0.94 -23.36
N ILE A 204 -7.47 0.04 -22.48
CA ILE A 204 -7.64 -0.06 -21.03
C ILE A 204 -9.08 -0.42 -20.69
N PHE A 205 -10.07 0.33 -21.19
CA PHE A 205 -11.47 0.08 -20.88
C PHE A 205 -12.03 -1.21 -21.53
N ARG A 206 -11.49 -1.65 -22.68
CA ARG A 206 -11.76 -3.01 -23.21
C ARG A 206 -11.31 -4.09 -22.23
N VAL A 207 -10.12 -3.96 -21.65
CA VAL A 207 -9.61 -4.92 -20.66
C VAL A 207 -10.47 -4.91 -19.40
N VAL A 208 -10.86 -3.73 -18.89
CA VAL A 208 -11.76 -3.60 -17.74
C VAL A 208 -13.12 -4.27 -18.00
N ALA A 209 -13.71 -4.04 -19.17
CA ALA A 209 -14.95 -4.71 -19.57
C ALA A 209 -14.80 -6.23 -19.70
N ALA A 210 -13.69 -6.70 -20.29
CA ALA A 210 -13.40 -8.12 -20.42
C ALA A 210 -13.34 -8.81 -19.06
N ILE A 211 -12.74 -8.17 -18.04
CA ILE A 211 -12.71 -8.71 -16.67
C ILE A 211 -14.12 -8.85 -16.10
N LEU A 212 -15.01 -7.88 -16.32
CA LEU A 212 -16.40 -7.97 -15.87
C LEU A 212 -17.14 -9.14 -16.51
N HIS A 213 -16.98 -9.33 -17.83
CA HIS A 213 -17.59 -10.46 -18.54
C HIS A 213 -16.98 -11.80 -18.13
N LEU A 214 -15.67 -11.84 -17.87
CA LEU A 214 -14.97 -13.02 -17.39
C LEU A 214 -15.62 -13.55 -16.10
N GLY A 215 -15.93 -12.66 -15.15
CA GLY A 215 -16.60 -13.03 -13.89
C GLY A 215 -17.98 -13.67 -14.05
N ASN A 216 -18.66 -13.47 -15.18
CA ASN A 216 -19.96 -14.08 -15.46
C ASN A 216 -19.88 -15.47 -16.10
N ILE A 217 -18.68 -15.92 -16.47
CA ILE A 217 -18.48 -17.26 -17.01
C ILE A 217 -18.59 -18.27 -15.85
N ASN A 218 -19.53 -19.19 -15.97
CA ASN A 218 -19.78 -20.25 -15.00
C ASN A 218 -19.52 -21.63 -15.62
N PHE A 219 -19.13 -22.57 -14.78
CA PHE A 219 -18.78 -23.92 -15.19
C PHE A 219 -19.73 -24.96 -14.59
N SER A 220 -19.88 -26.09 -15.28
CA SER A 220 -20.62 -27.27 -14.84
C SER A 220 -19.81 -28.53 -15.13
N LYS A 221 -20.17 -29.66 -14.54
CA LYS A 221 -19.46 -30.94 -14.77
C LYS A 221 -19.45 -31.29 -16.26
N GLY A 222 -18.26 -31.61 -16.77
CA GLY A 222 -18.01 -32.03 -18.13
C GLY A 222 -18.45 -33.47 -18.38
N LYS A 223 -17.90 -34.09 -19.44
CA LYS A 223 -18.19 -35.49 -19.79
C LYS A 223 -17.40 -36.48 -18.94
N GLU A 224 -16.16 -36.12 -18.58
CA GLU A 224 -15.29 -36.89 -17.71
C GLU A 224 -15.46 -36.46 -16.25
N ILE A 225 -15.16 -37.36 -15.30
CA ILE A 225 -15.41 -37.20 -13.86
C ILE A 225 -14.81 -35.90 -13.31
N ASP A 226 -13.57 -35.59 -13.71
CA ASP A 226 -12.79 -34.44 -13.24
C ASP A 226 -12.73 -33.31 -14.27
N SER A 227 -13.66 -33.28 -15.24
CA SER A 227 -13.71 -32.25 -16.27
C SER A 227 -14.81 -31.22 -16.03
N SER A 228 -14.63 -30.05 -16.61
CA SER A 228 -15.59 -28.95 -16.63
C SER A 228 -15.99 -28.60 -18.05
N ARG A 229 -17.14 -27.94 -18.16
CA ARG A 229 -17.62 -27.28 -19.38
C ARG A 229 -18.35 -26.01 -19.01
N LEU A 230 -18.52 -25.10 -19.96
CA LEU A 230 -19.35 -23.91 -19.78
C LEU A 230 -20.78 -24.32 -19.37
N ARG A 231 -21.34 -23.62 -18.38
CA ARG A 231 -22.59 -24.00 -17.72
C ARG A 231 -23.81 -23.87 -18.62
N ASP A 232 -23.91 -22.76 -19.35
CA ASP A 232 -25.09 -22.35 -20.10
C ASP A 232 -24.74 -21.41 -21.27
N GLU A 233 -25.73 -21.10 -22.11
CA GLU A 233 -25.59 -20.16 -23.23
C GLU A 233 -25.14 -18.76 -22.79
N LYS A 234 -25.50 -18.34 -21.56
CA LYS A 234 -25.04 -17.06 -21.00
C LYS A 234 -23.53 -17.06 -20.79
N SER A 235 -22.99 -18.14 -20.25
CA SER A 235 -21.54 -18.33 -20.05
C SER A 235 -20.80 -18.36 -21.38
N ILE A 236 -21.37 -19.01 -22.40
CA ILE A 236 -20.82 -19.03 -23.77
C ILE A 236 -20.81 -17.63 -24.38
N ASN A 237 -21.90 -16.87 -24.25
CA ASN A 237 -21.98 -15.51 -24.76
C ASN A 237 -20.97 -14.58 -24.07
N HIS A 238 -20.78 -14.73 -22.76
CA HIS A 238 -19.76 -13.98 -22.04
C HIS A 238 -18.34 -14.36 -22.46
N LEU A 239 -18.04 -15.65 -22.67
CA LEU A 239 -16.76 -16.11 -23.22
C LEU A 239 -16.47 -15.46 -24.58
N LYS A 240 -17.45 -15.45 -25.49
CA LYS A 240 -17.34 -14.81 -26.81
C LYS A 240 -17.04 -13.32 -26.71
N ILE A 241 -17.73 -12.62 -25.81
CA ILE A 241 -17.49 -11.20 -25.57
C ILE A 241 -16.06 -10.99 -25.03
N VAL A 242 -15.59 -11.82 -24.10
CA VAL A 242 -14.21 -11.73 -23.58
C VAL A 242 -13.19 -11.94 -24.70
N ALA A 243 -13.38 -12.98 -25.54
CA ALA A 243 -12.49 -13.26 -26.67
C ALA A 243 -12.46 -12.10 -27.68
N GLU A 244 -13.60 -11.46 -27.94
CA GLU A 244 -13.70 -10.28 -28.80
C GLU A 244 -13.00 -9.05 -28.19
N LEU A 245 -13.27 -8.74 -26.93
CA LEU A 245 -12.71 -7.56 -26.24
C LEU A 245 -11.18 -7.67 -26.07
N LEU A 246 -10.69 -8.87 -25.75
CA LEU A 246 -9.25 -9.16 -25.62
C LEU A 246 -8.60 -9.51 -26.96
N MET A 247 -9.38 -9.61 -28.04
CA MET A 247 -8.96 -9.98 -29.39
C MET A 247 -8.11 -11.28 -29.43
N CYS A 248 -8.50 -12.27 -28.63
CA CYS A 248 -7.86 -13.57 -28.53
C CYS A 248 -8.73 -14.68 -29.12
N ASP A 249 -8.17 -15.88 -29.26
CA ASP A 249 -8.92 -17.02 -29.77
C ASP A 249 -9.93 -17.54 -28.74
N GLU A 250 -11.19 -17.71 -29.15
CA GLU A 250 -12.29 -18.16 -28.28
C GLU A 250 -12.05 -19.57 -27.73
N LYS A 251 -11.53 -20.48 -28.57
CA LYS A 251 -11.34 -21.87 -28.19
C LYS A 251 -10.15 -22.01 -27.24
N LEU A 252 -9.05 -21.33 -27.53
CA LEU A 252 -7.89 -21.30 -26.63
C LEU A 252 -8.24 -20.63 -25.29
N LEU A 253 -9.13 -19.63 -25.28
CA LEU A 253 -9.65 -19.05 -24.05
C LEU A 253 -10.42 -20.09 -23.22
N GLU A 254 -11.38 -20.80 -23.83
CA GLU A 254 -12.12 -21.87 -23.15
C GLU A 254 -11.18 -22.94 -22.58
N ASP A 255 -10.25 -23.42 -23.41
CA ASP A 255 -9.32 -24.49 -23.04
C ASP A 255 -8.39 -24.04 -21.90
N SER A 256 -7.91 -22.78 -21.92
CA SER A 256 -7.09 -22.22 -20.84
C SER A 256 -7.81 -22.11 -19.49
N LEU A 257 -9.15 -22.00 -19.51
CA LEU A 257 -9.98 -21.97 -18.31
C LEU A 257 -10.32 -23.37 -17.80
N CYS A 258 -10.50 -24.34 -18.69
CA CYS A 258 -10.99 -25.68 -18.36
C CYS A 258 -9.88 -26.75 -18.28
N GLN A 259 -8.65 -26.44 -18.68
CA GLN A 259 -7.55 -27.40 -18.77
C GLN A 259 -6.26 -26.84 -18.19
N ARG A 260 -5.34 -27.74 -17.83
CA ARG A 260 -4.00 -27.43 -17.31
C ARG A 260 -2.96 -28.33 -17.97
N VAL A 261 -1.96 -27.72 -18.57
CA VAL A 261 -0.77 -28.36 -19.11
C VAL A 261 0.24 -28.55 -17.98
N ILE A 262 0.59 -29.80 -17.72
CA ILE A 262 1.61 -30.21 -16.77
C ILE A 262 2.85 -30.60 -17.57
N VAL A 263 3.92 -29.84 -17.41
CA VAL A 263 5.22 -30.14 -18.03
C VAL A 263 5.89 -31.24 -17.21
N THR A 264 6.14 -32.38 -17.85
CA THR A 264 6.87 -33.51 -17.26
C THR A 264 8.15 -33.77 -18.06
N PRO A 265 9.16 -34.47 -17.50
CA PRO A 265 10.36 -34.85 -18.25
C PRO A 265 10.07 -35.63 -19.54
N ASP A 266 8.95 -36.37 -19.56
CA ASP A 266 8.52 -37.21 -20.69
C ASP A 266 7.60 -36.47 -21.68
N GLY A 267 7.31 -35.18 -21.45
CA GLY A 267 6.48 -34.34 -22.31
C GLY A 267 5.38 -33.57 -21.57
N ASN A 268 4.56 -32.85 -22.34
CA ASN A 268 3.45 -32.06 -21.81
C ASN A 268 2.19 -32.92 -21.71
N ILE A 269 1.58 -32.96 -20.52
CA ILE A 269 0.32 -33.68 -20.26
C ILE A 269 -0.77 -32.64 -20.01
N THR A 270 -1.84 -32.66 -20.80
CA THR A 270 -3.01 -31.81 -20.56
C THR A 270 -4.00 -32.52 -19.64
N LYS A 271 -4.27 -31.94 -18.48
CA LYS A 271 -5.23 -32.41 -17.49
C LYS A 271 -6.48 -31.53 -17.50
N PRO A 272 -7.70 -32.09 -17.60
CA PRO A 272 -8.92 -31.31 -17.42
C PRO A 272 -9.08 -30.83 -15.97
N LEU A 273 -9.73 -29.68 -15.79
CA LEU A 273 -10.07 -29.09 -14.51
C LEU A 273 -11.53 -29.35 -14.18
N ASP A 274 -11.82 -29.66 -12.92
CA ASP A 274 -13.18 -29.71 -12.41
C ASP A 274 -13.80 -28.29 -12.36
N PRO A 275 -15.13 -28.16 -12.16
CA PRO A 275 -15.79 -26.85 -12.18
C PRO A 275 -15.26 -25.83 -11.17
N ASP A 276 -14.85 -26.26 -9.97
CA ASP A 276 -14.34 -25.36 -8.94
C ASP A 276 -12.92 -24.90 -9.29
N SER A 277 -12.09 -25.81 -9.79
CA SER A 277 -10.76 -25.50 -10.33
C SER A 277 -10.83 -24.57 -11.55
N ALA A 278 -11.84 -24.71 -12.41
CA ALA A 278 -12.06 -23.82 -13.55
C ALA A 278 -12.49 -22.41 -13.11
N LEU A 279 -13.35 -22.29 -12.07
CA LEU A 279 -13.68 -21.01 -11.44
C LEU A 279 -12.43 -20.33 -10.86
N GLN A 280 -11.56 -21.09 -10.19
CA GLN A 280 -10.28 -20.56 -9.70
C GLN A 280 -9.36 -20.12 -10.84
N SER A 281 -9.32 -20.86 -11.96
CA SER A 281 -8.54 -20.47 -13.15
C SER A 281 -9.06 -19.16 -13.75
N ARG A 282 -10.38 -19.01 -13.88
CA ARG A 282 -11.04 -17.76 -14.32
C ARG A 282 -10.66 -16.57 -13.43
N ASP A 283 -10.77 -16.73 -12.11
CA ASP A 283 -10.42 -15.67 -11.16
C ASP A 283 -8.92 -15.36 -11.18
N ALA A 284 -8.06 -16.38 -11.38
CA ALA A 284 -6.63 -16.17 -11.58
C ALA A 284 -6.35 -15.32 -12.83
N LEU A 285 -7.00 -15.61 -13.97
CA LEU A 285 -6.91 -14.80 -15.18
C LEU A 285 -7.33 -13.35 -14.93
N ALA A 286 -8.50 -13.13 -14.31
CA ALA A 286 -9.00 -11.80 -13.99
C ALA A 286 -8.01 -10.99 -13.14
N LYS A 287 -7.49 -11.59 -12.06
CA LYS A 287 -6.49 -10.96 -11.18
C LYS A 287 -5.19 -10.63 -11.90
N THR A 288 -4.68 -11.54 -12.74
CA THR A 288 -3.43 -11.33 -13.48
C THR A 288 -3.61 -10.21 -14.51
N VAL A 289 -4.69 -10.23 -15.29
CA VAL A 289 -4.97 -9.19 -16.30
C VAL A 289 -5.10 -7.82 -15.63
N TYR A 290 -5.84 -7.71 -14.52
CA TYR A 290 -5.99 -6.45 -13.80
C TYR A 290 -4.66 -5.95 -13.21
N SER A 291 -3.87 -6.83 -12.58
CA SER A 291 -2.58 -6.45 -12.02
C SER A 291 -1.63 -5.91 -13.10
N ARG A 292 -1.54 -6.59 -14.24
CA ARG A 292 -0.64 -6.16 -15.32
C ARG A 292 -1.12 -4.87 -15.99
N LEU A 293 -2.44 -4.69 -16.09
CA LEU A 293 -3.02 -3.42 -16.52
C LEU A 293 -2.62 -2.28 -15.57
N PHE A 294 -2.72 -2.50 -14.25
CA PHE A 294 -2.32 -1.50 -13.26
C PHE A 294 -0.83 -1.20 -13.32
N ASP A 295 0.03 -2.23 -13.41
CA ASP A 295 1.48 -2.07 -13.56
C ASP A 295 1.81 -1.26 -14.83
N TRP A 296 1.16 -1.56 -15.97
CA TRP A 296 1.31 -0.80 -17.21
C TRP A 296 0.89 0.66 -17.07
N ILE A 297 -0.22 0.95 -16.37
CA ILE A 297 -0.68 2.33 -16.11
C ILE A 297 0.38 3.09 -15.32
N VAL A 298 0.95 2.47 -14.28
CA VAL A 298 2.01 3.06 -13.45
C VAL A 298 3.27 3.32 -14.28
N ASP A 299 3.68 2.38 -15.12
CA ASP A 299 4.83 2.55 -16.02
C ASP A 299 4.60 3.67 -17.03
N LYS A 300 3.41 3.77 -17.60
CA LYS A 300 3.05 4.83 -18.54
C LYS A 300 3.07 6.21 -17.87
N ILE A 301 2.56 6.31 -16.65
CA ILE A 301 2.63 7.52 -15.82
C ILE A 301 4.10 7.90 -15.57
N ASN A 302 4.94 6.96 -15.16
CA ASN A 302 6.37 7.19 -14.92
C ASN A 302 7.10 7.66 -16.17
N ASN A 303 6.81 7.06 -17.33
CA ASN A 303 7.37 7.48 -18.61
C ASN A 303 6.91 8.90 -19.01
N SER A 304 5.68 9.29 -18.67
CA SER A 304 5.19 10.65 -18.92
C SER A 304 5.80 11.69 -17.98
N ILE A 305 6.03 11.34 -16.72
CA ILE A 305 6.63 12.25 -15.72
C ILE A 305 8.11 12.49 -16.05
N GLY A 306 8.83 11.43 -16.41
CA GLY A 306 10.26 11.48 -16.68
C GLY A 306 11.09 11.40 -15.40
N GLN A 307 12.06 10.49 -15.39
CA GLN A 307 13.05 10.35 -14.32
C GLN A 307 14.36 10.99 -14.75
N ASP A 308 15.01 11.68 -13.83
CA ASP A 308 16.35 12.22 -13.98
C ASP A 308 17.38 11.22 -13.40
N PRO A 309 18.16 10.52 -14.27
CA PRO A 309 19.20 9.61 -13.82
C PRO A 309 20.41 10.33 -13.19
N ASP A 310 20.56 11.64 -13.43
CA ASP A 310 21.66 12.47 -12.91
C ASP A 310 21.25 13.25 -11.64
N ALA A 311 20.10 12.92 -11.06
CA ALA A 311 19.60 13.54 -9.84
C ALA A 311 20.59 13.36 -8.68
N ILE A 312 20.85 14.45 -7.95
CA ILE A 312 21.79 14.46 -6.82
C ILE A 312 21.12 14.03 -5.53
N SER A 313 19.85 14.37 -5.36
CA SER A 313 19.10 14.10 -4.13
C SER A 313 17.63 13.84 -4.44
N ILE A 314 16.98 13.12 -3.54
CA ILE A 314 15.54 12.85 -3.64
C ILE A 314 14.81 13.25 -2.36
N ILE A 315 13.54 13.63 -2.51
CA ILE A 315 12.57 13.67 -1.40
C ILE A 315 11.48 12.65 -1.73
N GLY A 316 11.45 11.56 -0.98
CA GLY A 316 10.46 10.51 -1.13
C GLY A 316 9.24 10.73 -0.24
N VAL A 317 8.03 10.73 -0.79
CA VAL A 317 6.78 10.84 -0.01
C VAL A 317 6.04 9.51 -0.06
N LEU A 318 5.95 8.84 1.09
CA LEU A 318 5.26 7.56 1.24
C LEU A 318 3.82 7.79 1.70
N ASP A 319 2.84 7.47 0.85
CA ASP A 319 1.43 7.32 1.19
C ASP A 319 1.10 5.82 1.25
N ILE A 320 1.02 5.30 2.47
CA ILE A 320 0.77 3.88 2.69
C ILE A 320 -0.39 3.67 3.66
N TYR A 321 -1.10 2.56 3.47
CA TYR A 321 -2.15 2.13 4.39
C TYR A 321 -1.57 1.95 5.81
N GLY A 322 -2.34 2.33 6.83
CA GLY A 322 -1.99 2.08 8.22
C GLY A 322 -2.29 0.65 8.64
N PHE A 323 -2.00 0.34 9.91
CA PHE A 323 -2.33 -0.94 10.53
C PHE A 323 -3.83 -1.27 10.41
N GLU A 324 -4.17 -2.48 9.98
CA GLU A 324 -5.56 -2.94 9.78
C GLU A 324 -5.92 -4.07 10.76
N SER A 325 -7.00 -3.87 11.52
CA SER A 325 -7.64 -4.91 12.32
C SER A 325 -9.16 -4.86 12.10
N PHE A 326 -9.69 -5.88 11.47
CA PHE A 326 -11.10 -6.06 11.14
C PHE A 326 -11.70 -7.27 11.85
N LYS A 327 -13.02 -7.45 11.71
CA LYS A 327 -13.72 -8.66 12.20
C LYS A 327 -13.20 -9.94 11.54
N VAL A 328 -12.80 -9.85 10.26
CA VAL A 328 -12.23 -10.94 9.48
C VAL A 328 -10.96 -10.42 8.82
N ASN A 329 -9.79 -10.93 9.24
CA ASN A 329 -8.50 -10.57 8.67
C ASN A 329 -7.98 -11.73 7.82
N SER A 330 -7.51 -11.42 6.62
CA SER A 330 -7.01 -12.39 5.65
C SER A 330 -5.50 -12.21 5.41
N PHE A 331 -4.95 -12.92 4.44
CA PHE A 331 -3.57 -12.83 3.99
C PHE A 331 -3.16 -11.39 3.64
N GLU A 332 -4.06 -10.61 3.04
CA GLU A 332 -3.83 -9.21 2.69
C GLU A 332 -3.57 -8.35 3.94
N GLN A 333 -4.39 -8.51 5.00
CA GLN A 333 -4.16 -7.83 6.27
C GLN A 333 -2.85 -8.27 6.92
N LEU A 334 -2.46 -9.54 6.79
CA LEU A 334 -1.17 -10.01 7.30
C LEU A 334 -0.02 -9.28 6.60
N CYS A 335 -0.09 -9.12 5.27
CA CYS A 335 0.89 -8.36 4.51
C CYS A 335 0.92 -6.87 4.93
N ILE A 336 -0.25 -6.25 5.04
CA ILE A 336 -0.41 -4.86 5.47
C ILE A 336 0.20 -4.64 6.87
N ASN A 337 -0.11 -5.52 7.81
CA ASN A 337 0.39 -5.41 9.18
C ASN A 337 1.88 -5.74 9.27
N MET A 338 2.41 -6.64 8.43
CA MET A 338 3.86 -6.85 8.31
C MET A 338 4.58 -5.58 7.82
N THR A 339 4.02 -4.85 6.87
CA THR A 339 4.56 -3.54 6.47
C THR A 339 4.55 -2.55 7.61
N ASN A 340 3.44 -2.44 8.34
CA ASN A 340 3.35 -1.51 9.47
C ASN A 340 4.32 -1.89 10.60
N GLU A 341 4.55 -3.18 10.86
CA GLU A 341 5.60 -3.63 11.79
C GLU A 341 6.99 -3.16 11.37
N LYS A 342 7.37 -3.29 10.09
CA LYS A 342 8.68 -2.81 9.61
C LYS A 342 8.81 -1.29 9.66
N LEU A 343 7.77 -0.57 9.27
CA LEU A 343 7.75 0.90 9.35
C LEU A 343 7.82 1.38 10.81
N GLN A 344 7.16 0.67 11.73
CA GLN A 344 7.24 0.96 13.16
C GLN A 344 8.64 0.66 13.71
N GLN A 345 9.27 -0.44 13.29
CA GLN A 345 10.65 -0.76 13.68
C GLN A 345 11.61 0.34 13.26
N HIS A 346 11.54 0.77 11.99
CA HIS A 346 12.35 1.85 11.45
C HIS A 346 12.11 3.18 12.18
N PHE A 347 10.85 3.50 12.46
CA PHE A 347 10.49 4.67 13.26
C PHE A 347 11.12 4.63 14.66
N ASN A 348 10.95 3.52 15.37
CA ASN A 348 11.47 3.34 16.72
C ASN A 348 13.00 3.45 16.75
N GLN A 349 13.71 2.81 15.80
CA GLN A 349 15.16 2.90 15.68
C GLN A 349 15.63 4.34 15.40
N HIS A 350 14.92 5.06 14.53
CA HIS A 350 15.25 6.43 14.18
C HIS A 350 15.02 7.41 15.35
N VAL A 351 13.86 7.35 16.02
CA VAL A 351 13.57 8.17 17.21
C VAL A 351 14.60 7.94 18.30
N PHE A 352 14.94 6.67 18.55
CA PHE A 352 15.95 6.32 19.53
C PHE A 352 17.32 6.88 19.16
N LYS A 353 17.76 6.75 17.91
CA LYS A 353 19.02 7.33 17.42
C LYS A 353 19.05 8.85 17.61
N MET A 354 17.99 9.57 17.25
CA MET A 354 17.92 11.03 17.43
C MET A 354 18.06 11.45 18.89
N GLU A 355 17.39 10.75 19.83
CA GLU A 355 17.54 11.06 21.26
C GLU A 355 18.97 10.84 21.77
N GLN A 356 19.65 9.80 21.29
CA GLN A 356 21.05 9.54 21.66
C GLN A 356 22.01 10.61 21.15
N GLU A 357 21.84 11.04 19.90
CA GLU A 357 22.66 12.08 19.30
C GLU A 357 22.48 13.41 20.04
N GLU A 358 21.25 13.71 20.45
CA GLU A 358 20.93 14.89 21.26
C GLU A 358 21.56 14.83 22.66
N TYR A 359 21.41 13.72 23.39
CA TYR A 359 22.06 13.58 24.70
C TYR A 359 23.59 13.64 24.60
N THR A 360 24.16 13.11 23.52
CA THR A 360 25.60 13.20 23.25
C THR A 360 26.03 14.64 22.98
N ARG A 361 25.26 15.38 22.18
CA ARG A 361 25.53 16.79 21.86
C ARG A 361 25.44 17.68 23.09
N ASP A 362 24.48 17.40 23.96
CA ASP A 362 24.22 18.19 25.16
C ASP A 362 25.05 17.69 26.38
N GLU A 363 25.95 16.72 26.16
CA GLU A 363 26.84 16.11 27.17
C GLU A 363 26.10 15.58 28.42
N ILE A 364 24.90 15.04 28.21
CA ILE A 364 24.08 14.46 29.28
C ILE A 364 24.57 13.05 29.58
N ASP A 365 24.86 12.76 30.84
CA ASP A 365 25.18 11.40 31.29
C ASP A 365 23.89 10.57 31.36
N TRP A 366 23.67 9.72 30.35
CA TRP A 366 22.48 8.89 30.25
C TRP A 366 22.85 7.41 30.15
N SER A 367 22.15 6.57 30.91
CA SER A 367 22.29 5.12 30.81
C SER A 367 21.45 4.57 29.66
N TYR A 368 21.99 3.61 28.91
CA TYR A 368 21.28 2.94 27.81
C TYR A 368 19.88 2.50 28.22
N VAL A 369 18.84 3.15 27.67
CA VAL A 369 17.45 2.76 27.85
C VAL A 369 17.20 1.50 27.04
N GLU A 370 16.65 0.46 27.67
CA GLU A 370 16.37 -0.81 26.99
C GLU A 370 15.28 -0.61 25.92
N PHE A 371 15.68 -0.70 24.66
CA PHE A 371 14.81 -0.54 23.50
C PHE A 371 13.92 -1.77 23.32
N VAL A 372 12.60 -1.59 23.37
CA VAL A 372 11.63 -2.66 23.07
C VAL A 372 11.47 -2.81 21.56
N ASP A 373 12.29 -3.68 20.97
CA ASP A 373 12.23 -4.03 19.54
C ASP A 373 11.05 -4.98 19.24
N ASN A 374 10.46 -4.81 18.07
CA ASN A 374 9.43 -5.68 17.48
C ASN A 374 10.00 -6.71 16.48
N GLN A 375 11.33 -6.88 16.44
CA GLN A 375 12.02 -7.89 15.62
C GLN A 375 11.48 -9.31 15.85
N ASP A 376 10.97 -9.64 17.04
CA ASP A 376 10.39 -10.94 17.34
C ASP A 376 9.09 -11.24 16.55
N VAL A 377 8.27 -10.22 16.30
CA VAL A 377 7.07 -10.33 15.44
C VAL A 377 7.49 -10.43 13.98
N LEU A 378 8.47 -9.63 13.54
CA LEU A 378 8.99 -9.71 12.18
C LEU A 378 9.59 -11.08 11.87
N ASP A 379 10.42 -11.61 12.79
CA ASP A 379 11.01 -12.94 12.68
C ASP A 379 9.94 -14.03 12.57
N LEU A 380 8.87 -13.94 13.38
CA LEU A 380 7.74 -14.86 13.29
C LEU A 380 7.15 -14.88 11.88
N ILE A 381 6.98 -13.72 11.24
CA ILE A 381 6.33 -13.62 9.93
C ILE A 381 7.29 -14.00 8.78
N GLU A 382 8.51 -13.47 8.78
CA GLU A 382 9.36 -13.42 7.57
C GLU A 382 10.67 -14.22 7.63
N LYS A 383 11.11 -14.68 8.82
CA LYS A 383 12.41 -15.35 8.96
C LYS A 383 12.48 -16.63 8.13
N LYS A 384 13.64 -16.88 7.51
CA LYS A 384 13.92 -18.15 6.80
C LYS A 384 15.05 -18.90 7.52
N PRO A 385 14.89 -20.21 7.82
CA PRO A 385 13.66 -21.01 7.72
C PRO A 385 12.68 -20.74 8.88
N GLY A 386 11.42 -21.12 8.70
CA GLY A 386 10.46 -21.25 9.81
C GLY A 386 9.58 -20.04 10.12
N GLY A 387 9.62 -18.94 9.35
CA GLY A 387 8.62 -17.87 9.42
C GLY A 387 7.32 -18.22 8.71
N ILE A 388 6.23 -17.53 9.02
CA ILE A 388 4.88 -17.80 8.49
C ILE A 388 4.86 -17.83 6.96
N ILE A 389 5.51 -16.86 6.30
CA ILE A 389 5.58 -16.80 4.84
C ILE A 389 6.31 -18.03 4.28
N ALA A 390 7.41 -18.46 4.91
CA ALA A 390 8.14 -19.64 4.48
C ALA A 390 7.31 -20.92 4.64
N LEU A 391 6.61 -21.07 5.76
CA LEU A 391 5.72 -22.21 5.98
C LEU A 391 4.54 -22.23 5.00
N LEU A 392 4.03 -21.05 4.63
CA LEU A 392 2.97 -20.91 3.64
C LEU A 392 3.47 -21.26 2.24
N ASP A 393 4.69 -20.84 1.89
CA ASP A 393 5.31 -21.19 0.61
C ASP A 393 5.54 -22.70 0.49
N GLU A 394 6.04 -23.34 1.56
CA GLU A 394 6.14 -24.79 1.64
C GLU A 394 4.77 -25.45 1.45
N ALA A 395 3.74 -25.00 2.18
CA ALA A 395 2.39 -25.55 2.06
C ALA A 395 1.85 -25.42 0.63
N CYS A 396 2.10 -24.30 -0.06
CA CYS A 396 1.68 -24.08 -1.44
C CYS A 396 2.37 -25.03 -2.45
N MET A 397 3.61 -25.45 -2.17
CA MET A 397 4.35 -26.38 -3.03
C MET A 397 3.94 -27.85 -2.86
N PHE A 398 3.33 -28.21 -1.72
CA PHE A 398 2.91 -29.59 -1.44
C PHE A 398 1.49 -29.86 -1.96
N PRO A 399 1.28 -30.78 -2.93
CA PRO A 399 -0.02 -30.99 -3.58
C PRO A 399 -1.18 -31.41 -2.66
N LYS A 400 -0.88 -32.02 -1.51
CA LYS A 400 -1.89 -32.49 -0.53
C LYS A 400 -2.11 -31.51 0.63
N SER A 401 -1.43 -30.38 0.65
CA SER A 401 -1.62 -29.38 1.71
C SER A 401 -2.95 -28.65 1.54
N THR A 402 -3.69 -28.56 2.64
CA THR A 402 -4.88 -27.74 2.80
C THR A 402 -4.63 -26.61 3.80
N HIS A 403 -5.53 -25.62 3.83
CA HIS A 403 -5.48 -24.55 4.82
C HIS A 403 -5.56 -25.08 6.27
N GLU A 404 -6.29 -26.17 6.53
CA GLU A 404 -6.30 -26.82 7.85
C GLU A 404 -4.95 -27.45 8.20
N THR A 405 -4.34 -28.17 7.25
CA THR A 405 -3.01 -28.76 7.50
C THR A 405 -1.95 -27.69 7.75
N PHE A 406 -2.03 -26.57 7.02
CA PHE A 406 -1.19 -25.39 7.24
C PHE A 406 -1.41 -24.80 8.64
N ALA A 407 -2.66 -24.57 9.06
CA ALA A 407 -2.98 -24.07 10.39
C ALA A 407 -2.48 -25.02 11.49
N GLN A 408 -2.63 -26.34 11.33
CA GLN A 408 -2.08 -27.31 12.28
C GLN A 408 -0.55 -27.26 12.36
N LYS A 409 0.13 -27.14 11.22
CA LYS A 409 1.60 -26.98 11.19
C LYS A 409 2.02 -25.72 11.95
N MET A 410 1.33 -24.61 11.74
CA MET A 410 1.57 -23.36 12.47
C MET A 410 1.40 -23.53 13.98
N TYR A 411 0.33 -24.20 14.42
CA TYR A 411 0.09 -24.45 15.86
C TYR A 411 1.16 -25.33 16.50
N GLN A 412 1.73 -26.28 15.75
CA GLN A 412 2.82 -27.14 16.22
C GLN A 412 4.13 -26.37 16.29
N THR A 413 4.46 -25.61 15.25
CA THR A 413 5.72 -24.84 15.16
C THR A 413 5.78 -23.72 16.19
N TYR A 414 4.70 -22.99 16.41
CA TYR A 414 4.69 -21.78 17.23
C TYR A 414 4.00 -21.94 18.60
N LYS A 415 3.81 -23.17 19.07
CA LYS A 415 3.07 -23.47 20.32
C LYS A 415 3.55 -22.66 21.53
N SER A 416 4.85 -22.40 21.63
CA SER A 416 5.48 -21.68 22.74
C SER A 416 5.93 -20.26 22.38
N HIS A 417 5.58 -19.75 21.19
CA HIS A 417 6.03 -18.43 20.74
C HIS A 417 5.19 -17.33 21.39
N LYS A 418 5.84 -16.39 22.09
CA LYS A 418 5.15 -15.33 22.86
C LYS A 418 4.19 -14.45 22.05
N ARG A 419 4.45 -14.29 20.73
CA ARG A 419 3.61 -13.48 19.83
C ARG A 419 2.55 -14.27 19.05
N PHE A 420 2.44 -15.58 19.25
CA PHE A 420 1.51 -16.43 18.50
C PHE A 420 0.53 -17.13 19.45
N SER A 421 -0.75 -17.13 19.10
CA SER A 421 -1.74 -17.91 19.84
C SER A 421 -2.80 -18.54 18.94
N LYS A 422 -3.31 -19.70 19.38
CA LYS A 422 -4.43 -20.40 18.75
C LYS A 422 -5.75 -19.97 19.41
N PRO A 423 -6.72 -19.42 18.66
CA PRO A 423 -8.06 -19.16 19.18
C PRO A 423 -8.74 -20.47 19.65
N LYS A 424 -9.45 -20.43 20.78
CA LYS A 424 -10.01 -21.64 21.41
C LYS A 424 -11.03 -22.38 20.54
N LEU A 425 -11.85 -21.65 19.79
CA LEU A 425 -12.99 -22.19 19.04
C LEU A 425 -12.71 -22.39 17.54
N ALA A 426 -11.70 -21.70 16.99
CA ALA A 426 -11.43 -21.73 15.56
C ALA A 426 -10.48 -22.88 15.20
N ARG A 427 -10.76 -23.56 14.10
CA ARG A 427 -9.93 -24.68 13.60
C ARG A 427 -8.80 -24.21 12.68
N THR A 428 -8.99 -23.08 12.01
CA THR A 428 -8.13 -22.57 10.92
C THR A 428 -7.60 -21.16 11.19
N ALA A 429 -8.01 -20.51 12.28
CA ALA A 429 -7.56 -19.16 12.58
C ALA A 429 -6.33 -19.14 13.50
N PHE A 430 -5.53 -18.09 13.43
CA PHE A 430 -4.40 -17.85 14.34
C PHE A 430 -4.33 -16.38 14.72
N THR A 431 -3.76 -16.07 15.88
CA THR A 431 -3.62 -14.70 16.37
C THR A 431 -2.15 -14.35 16.49
N ILE A 432 -1.79 -13.18 15.95
CA ILE A 432 -0.47 -12.57 16.14
C ILE A 432 -0.65 -11.36 17.06
N ASN A 433 0.20 -11.27 18.08
CA ASN A 433 0.32 -10.09 18.93
C ASN A 433 1.27 -9.09 18.25
N HIS A 434 0.71 -8.07 17.62
CA HIS A 434 1.44 -7.00 16.95
C HIS A 434 1.74 -5.83 17.91
N TYR A 435 2.55 -4.86 17.49
CA TYR A 435 2.77 -3.63 18.27
C TYR A 435 1.46 -2.88 18.57
N ALA A 436 0.49 -2.94 17.65
CA ALA A 436 -0.82 -2.29 17.77
C ALA A 436 -1.88 -3.15 18.49
N GLY A 437 -1.53 -4.37 18.90
CA GLY A 437 -2.43 -5.29 19.60
C GLY A 437 -2.66 -6.63 18.87
N ASP A 438 -3.58 -7.43 19.40
CA ASP A 438 -3.88 -8.76 18.86
C ASP A 438 -4.71 -8.69 17.58
N VAL A 439 -4.28 -9.41 16.55
CA VAL A 439 -5.02 -9.58 15.29
C VAL A 439 -5.20 -11.06 14.99
N THR A 440 -6.45 -11.49 14.85
CA THR A 440 -6.81 -12.86 14.45
C THR A 440 -7.01 -12.95 12.95
N TYR A 441 -6.26 -13.82 12.29
CA TYR A 441 -6.30 -14.09 10.86
C TYR A 441 -6.99 -15.43 10.55
N GLN A 442 -7.77 -15.48 9.48
CA GLN A 442 -8.43 -16.70 8.97
C GLN A 442 -7.57 -17.34 7.87
N ALA A 443 -7.06 -18.55 8.09
CA ALA A 443 -6.14 -19.19 7.14
C ALA A 443 -6.82 -19.83 5.92
N ASP A 444 -8.16 -19.88 5.88
CA ASP A 444 -8.99 -20.63 4.93
C ASP A 444 -8.59 -20.42 3.46
N TYR A 445 -8.21 -19.20 3.10
CA TYR A 445 -7.81 -18.83 1.73
C TYR A 445 -6.33 -18.46 1.59
N PHE A 446 -5.50 -18.68 2.61
CA PHE A 446 -4.09 -18.27 2.57
C PHE A 446 -3.31 -18.96 1.46
N LEU A 447 -3.53 -20.27 1.25
CA LEU A 447 -2.81 -21.04 0.22
C LEU A 447 -3.20 -20.54 -1.17
N ASP A 448 -4.50 -20.37 -1.43
CA ASP A 448 -5.02 -19.93 -2.73
C ASP A 448 -4.60 -18.49 -3.05
N LYS A 449 -4.57 -17.63 -2.03
CA LYS A 449 -4.12 -16.24 -2.15
C LYS A 449 -2.61 -16.14 -2.34
N ASN A 450 -1.82 -17.00 -1.70
CA ASN A 450 -0.36 -16.94 -1.80
C ASN A 450 0.20 -17.57 -3.09
N LYS A 451 -0.57 -18.46 -3.73
CA LYS A 451 -0.24 -19.04 -5.04
C LYS A 451 -0.34 -17.98 -6.15
N ASP A 452 0.79 -17.35 -6.49
CA ASP A 452 0.91 -16.38 -7.60
C ASP A 452 1.43 -17.02 -8.89
N TYR A 453 0.84 -18.15 -9.32
CA TYR A 453 1.26 -18.73 -10.59
C TYR A 453 0.54 -18.01 -11.74
N VAL A 454 1.34 -17.37 -12.59
CA VAL A 454 0.89 -17.03 -13.93
C VAL A 454 0.71 -18.36 -14.65
N VAL A 455 -0.55 -18.69 -14.89
CA VAL A 455 -0.99 -19.78 -15.74
C VAL A 455 -0.33 -19.63 -17.12
N ALA A 456 0.54 -20.56 -17.49
CA ALA A 456 1.32 -20.50 -18.74
C ALA A 456 0.41 -20.42 -19.97
N GLU A 457 -0.76 -21.05 -19.91
CA GLU A 457 -1.79 -21.06 -20.93
C GLU A 457 -2.42 -19.67 -21.11
N HIS A 458 -2.69 -18.96 -20.01
CA HIS A 458 -3.19 -17.56 -20.04
C HIS A 458 -2.12 -16.64 -20.62
N GLN A 459 -0.85 -16.87 -20.24
CA GLN A 459 0.28 -16.13 -20.78
C GLN A 459 0.41 -16.32 -22.29
N ALA A 460 0.37 -17.56 -22.79
CA ALA A 460 0.47 -17.86 -24.22
C ALA A 460 -0.75 -17.31 -25.00
N LEU A 461 -1.96 -17.49 -24.46
CA LEU A 461 -3.20 -16.97 -25.03
C LEU A 461 -3.16 -15.46 -25.22
N LEU A 462 -2.83 -14.71 -24.17
CA LEU A 462 -2.88 -13.25 -24.23
C LEU A 462 -1.67 -12.65 -24.94
N ASN A 463 -0.51 -13.31 -24.90
CA ASN A 463 0.64 -12.95 -25.73
C ASN A 463 0.32 -13.05 -27.24
N SER A 464 -0.49 -14.04 -27.64
CA SER A 464 -0.92 -14.23 -29.03
C SER A 464 -2.16 -13.40 -29.42
N SER A 465 -2.61 -12.48 -28.56
CA SER A 465 -3.71 -11.56 -28.87
C SER A 465 -3.40 -10.71 -30.10
N ARG A 466 -4.42 -10.46 -30.93
CA ARG A 466 -4.32 -9.53 -32.07
C ARG A 466 -4.31 -8.07 -31.61
N CYS A 467 -4.65 -7.81 -30.34
CA CYS A 467 -4.51 -6.50 -29.73
C CYS A 467 -3.08 -6.34 -29.20
N SER A 468 -2.29 -5.47 -29.82
CA SER A 468 -0.91 -5.19 -29.40
C SER A 468 -0.82 -4.76 -27.94
N PHE A 469 -1.79 -3.97 -27.44
CA PHE A 469 -1.86 -3.57 -26.05
C PHE A 469 -1.97 -4.79 -25.11
N VAL A 470 -2.91 -5.70 -25.37
CA VAL A 470 -3.10 -6.92 -24.55
C VAL A 470 -1.89 -7.84 -24.65
N ALA A 471 -1.32 -8.02 -25.86
CA ALA A 471 -0.11 -8.81 -26.06
C ALA A 471 1.08 -8.25 -25.26
N ASN A 472 1.22 -6.92 -25.20
CA ASN A 472 2.28 -6.24 -24.44
C ASN A 472 2.07 -6.32 -22.92
N LEU A 473 0.84 -6.48 -22.43
CA LEU A 473 0.62 -6.86 -21.02
C LEU A 473 1.13 -8.28 -20.73
N PHE A 474 1.32 -9.11 -21.77
CA PHE A 474 1.77 -10.49 -21.64
C PHE A 474 3.01 -10.78 -22.48
N PRO A 475 4.17 -10.16 -22.18
CA PRO A 475 5.41 -10.41 -22.91
C PRO A 475 5.89 -11.85 -22.68
N PRO A 476 6.60 -12.46 -23.65
CA PRO A 476 7.11 -13.82 -23.52
C PRO A 476 8.06 -13.95 -22.32
N LEU A 477 8.01 -15.11 -21.65
CA LEU A 477 8.90 -15.39 -20.51
C LEU A 477 10.35 -15.51 -21.00
N PRO A 478 11.35 -14.93 -20.30
CA PRO A 478 12.77 -15.05 -20.68
C PRO A 478 13.22 -16.52 -20.70
N GLU A 479 13.96 -16.94 -21.74
CA GLU A 479 14.37 -18.34 -21.97
C GLU A 479 15.17 -18.95 -20.79
N GLU A 480 15.91 -18.15 -20.01
CA GLU A 480 16.68 -18.62 -18.85
C GLU A 480 15.83 -19.02 -17.64
N SER A 481 14.57 -18.60 -17.57
CA SER A 481 13.64 -18.96 -16.48
C SER A 481 13.12 -20.41 -16.58
N SER A 482 13.38 -21.09 -17.68
CA SER A 482 12.88 -22.45 -17.98
C SER A 482 13.60 -23.57 -17.20
N LYS A 483 14.79 -23.33 -16.64
CA LYS A 483 15.61 -24.39 -16.00
C LYS A 483 15.53 -24.44 -14.47
N GLN A 484 15.00 -23.41 -13.81
CA GLN A 484 14.66 -23.42 -12.38
C GLN A 484 13.49 -22.46 -12.12
N SER A 485 12.26 -22.88 -12.42
CA SER A 485 11.07 -22.18 -11.90
C SER A 485 10.98 -22.42 -10.40
N LYS A 486 11.74 -21.65 -9.60
CA LYS A 486 11.55 -21.58 -8.16
C LYS A 486 10.18 -20.96 -7.94
N PHE A 487 9.27 -21.70 -7.30
CA PHE A 487 7.98 -21.19 -6.86
C PHE A 487 8.16 -19.83 -6.18
N SER A 488 7.56 -18.79 -6.75
CA SER A 488 7.62 -17.42 -6.25
C SER A 488 6.21 -17.02 -5.86
N SER A 489 5.95 -16.97 -4.56
CA SER A 489 4.64 -16.64 -4.00
C SER A 489 4.40 -15.14 -3.89
N ILE A 490 3.14 -14.74 -3.68
CA ILE A 490 2.80 -13.35 -3.35
C ILE A 490 3.57 -12.92 -2.11
N GLY A 491 3.60 -13.74 -1.05
CA GLY A 491 4.27 -13.42 0.21
C GLY A 491 5.77 -13.20 0.05
N THR A 492 6.47 -14.04 -0.72
CA THR A 492 7.91 -13.86 -0.96
C THR A 492 8.18 -12.62 -1.84
N ARG A 493 7.41 -12.39 -2.91
CA ARG A 493 7.56 -11.17 -3.74
C ARG A 493 7.31 -9.91 -2.94
N PHE A 494 6.26 -9.92 -2.15
CA PHE A 494 5.91 -8.82 -1.28
C PHE A 494 7.02 -8.54 -0.25
N LYS A 495 7.55 -9.58 0.40
CA LYS A 495 8.70 -9.43 1.31
C LYS A 495 9.87 -8.74 0.62
N GLN A 496 10.20 -9.13 -0.62
CA GLN A 496 11.29 -8.51 -1.40
C GLN A 496 11.00 -7.03 -1.73
N GLN A 497 9.78 -6.72 -2.17
CA GLN A 497 9.37 -5.33 -2.45
C GLN A 497 9.42 -4.45 -1.21
N LEU A 498 8.95 -4.97 -0.08
CA LEU A 498 8.98 -4.26 1.19
C LEU A 498 10.42 -4.08 1.69
N GLN A 499 11.28 -5.09 1.54
CA GLN A 499 12.69 -4.96 1.85
C GLN A 499 13.35 -3.86 1.01
N ALA A 500 13.11 -3.82 -0.30
CA ALA A 500 13.63 -2.78 -1.17
C ALA A 500 13.14 -1.38 -0.75
N LEU A 501 11.87 -1.23 -0.36
CA LEU A 501 11.34 0.02 0.18
C LEU A 501 12.06 0.42 1.47
N MET A 502 12.26 -0.51 2.41
CA MET A 502 12.96 -0.21 3.67
C MET A 502 14.43 0.16 3.42
N GLU A 503 15.09 -0.48 2.45
CA GLU A 503 16.46 -0.15 2.05
C GLU A 503 16.53 1.28 1.50
N THR A 504 15.60 1.67 0.62
CA THR A 504 15.49 3.06 0.15
C THR A 504 15.28 4.03 1.32
N LEU A 505 14.31 3.76 2.21
CA LEU A 505 14.04 4.64 3.35
C LEU A 505 15.23 4.78 4.30
N SER A 506 16.00 3.70 4.51
CA SER A 506 17.18 3.71 5.38
C SER A 506 18.34 4.56 4.83
N THR A 507 18.31 4.90 3.54
CA THR A 507 19.28 5.83 2.91
C THR A 507 18.84 7.28 2.95
N THR A 508 17.66 7.55 3.51
CA THR A 508 17.09 8.90 3.59
C THR A 508 16.92 9.33 5.04
N GLU A 509 16.91 10.64 5.27
CA GLU A 509 16.50 11.19 6.56
C GLU A 509 14.96 11.22 6.66
N PRO A 510 14.35 10.48 7.60
CA PRO A 510 12.90 10.26 7.63
C PRO A 510 12.16 11.29 8.49
N HIS A 511 11.04 11.77 7.97
CA HIS A 511 10.11 12.68 8.64
C HIS A 511 8.74 12.01 8.75
N TYR A 512 8.11 12.03 9.92
CA TYR A 512 6.88 11.26 10.16
C TYR A 512 5.66 12.16 10.33
N ILE A 513 4.60 11.87 9.57
CA ILE A 513 3.29 12.51 9.70
C ILE A 513 2.25 11.45 10.02
N ARG A 514 1.57 11.60 11.17
CA ARG A 514 0.49 10.72 11.61
C ARG A 514 -0.85 11.42 11.42
N CYS A 515 -1.59 11.01 10.41
CA CYS A 515 -2.95 11.47 10.13
C CYS A 515 -3.94 10.77 11.08
N VAL A 516 -4.82 11.54 11.71
CA VAL A 516 -5.84 11.05 12.66
C VAL A 516 -7.23 11.43 12.18
N LYS A 517 -8.10 10.43 12.06
CA LYS A 517 -9.51 10.58 11.70
C LYS A 517 -10.31 10.90 12.97
N PRO A 518 -11.06 12.03 13.02
CA PRO A 518 -11.72 12.45 14.25
C PRO A 518 -12.96 11.63 14.61
N ASN A 519 -13.63 11.02 13.61
CA ASN A 519 -14.83 10.21 13.82
C ASN A 519 -15.09 9.25 12.65
N THR A 520 -15.88 8.20 12.88
CA THR A 520 -16.28 7.24 11.84
C THR A 520 -17.32 7.78 10.86
N VAL A 521 -18.13 8.75 11.28
CA VAL A 521 -19.27 9.29 10.50
C VAL A 521 -18.89 10.33 9.43
N LEU A 522 -17.60 10.66 9.29
CA LEU A 522 -17.06 11.56 8.27
C LEU A 522 -17.63 13.00 8.34
N LYS A 523 -17.84 13.54 9.55
CA LYS A 523 -18.38 14.91 9.73
C LYS A 523 -17.47 15.82 10.55
N PRO A 524 -17.41 17.13 10.22
CA PRO A 524 -16.66 18.09 11.03
C PRO A 524 -17.33 18.28 12.40
N GLY A 525 -16.54 18.72 13.39
CA GLY A 525 -17.03 19.07 14.74
C GLY A 525 -17.38 17.89 15.65
N ILE A 526 -17.13 16.64 15.23
CA ILE A 526 -17.36 15.43 16.04
C ILE A 526 -16.02 14.78 16.35
N PHE A 527 -15.80 14.43 17.61
CA PHE A 527 -14.56 13.79 18.08
C PHE A 527 -14.89 12.53 18.89
N GLU A 528 -14.42 11.38 18.43
CA GLU A 528 -14.62 10.08 19.07
C GLU A 528 -13.36 9.67 19.85
N ASN A 529 -13.37 9.92 21.17
CA ASN A 529 -12.19 9.70 22.04
C ASN A 529 -11.57 8.31 21.89
N ASP A 530 -12.37 7.25 21.98
CA ASP A 530 -11.87 5.87 21.93
C ASP A 530 -11.27 5.51 20.57
N ASN A 531 -11.88 6.03 19.50
CA ASN A 531 -11.41 5.81 18.14
C ASN A 531 -10.06 6.52 17.92
N VAL A 532 -9.99 7.79 18.30
CA VAL A 532 -8.74 8.57 18.20
C VAL A 532 -7.64 7.95 19.05
N LEU A 533 -7.94 7.51 20.28
CA LEU A 533 -6.97 6.83 21.14
C LEU A 533 -6.45 5.53 20.51
N ASN A 534 -7.33 4.74 19.89
CA ASN A 534 -6.91 3.54 19.17
C ASN A 534 -6.04 3.88 17.96
N GLN A 535 -6.34 4.94 17.21
CA GLN A 535 -5.49 5.40 16.12
C GLN A 535 -4.11 5.85 16.61
N LEU A 536 -4.01 6.53 17.75
CA LEU A 536 -2.72 6.93 18.34
C LEU A 536 -1.89 5.72 18.79
N ARG A 537 -2.53 4.66 19.28
CA ARG A 537 -1.88 3.36 19.55
C ARG A 537 -1.37 2.72 18.26
N CYS A 538 -2.25 2.55 17.28
CA CYS A 538 -1.91 1.92 16.00
C CYS A 538 -0.90 2.74 15.17
N GLY A 539 -0.87 4.07 15.33
CA GLY A 539 0.10 4.94 14.68
C GLY A 539 1.46 5.01 15.37
N GLY A 540 1.66 4.26 16.46
CA GLY A 540 2.92 4.24 17.21
C GLY A 540 3.22 5.51 17.99
N VAL A 541 2.28 6.46 18.07
CA VAL A 541 2.48 7.77 18.73
C VAL A 541 2.69 7.58 20.23
N LEU A 542 1.89 6.72 20.86
CA LEU A 542 2.04 6.46 22.29
C LEU A 542 3.36 5.76 22.61
N GLU A 543 3.89 4.96 21.68
CA GLU A 543 5.18 4.30 21.86
C GLU A 543 6.34 5.29 21.73
N ALA A 544 6.26 6.22 20.76
CA ALA A 544 7.20 7.33 20.65
C ALA A 544 7.27 8.17 21.94
N ILE A 545 6.10 8.48 22.51
CA ILE A 545 6.00 9.23 23.77
C ILE A 545 6.61 8.42 24.91
N ARG A 546 6.39 7.10 24.97
CA ARG A 546 6.99 6.24 25.99
C ARG A 546 8.52 6.20 25.90
N ILE A 547 9.06 6.08 24.69
CA ILE A 547 10.52 6.13 24.46
C ILE A 547 11.06 7.48 24.98
N SER A 548 10.43 8.59 24.60
CA SER A 548 10.89 9.90 25.02
C SER A 548 10.74 10.17 26.52
N CYS A 549 9.66 9.67 27.14
CA CYS A 549 9.48 9.74 28.59
C CYS A 549 10.42 8.82 29.38
N ALA A 550 11.07 7.84 28.74
CA ALA A 550 12.07 7.01 29.40
C ALA A 550 13.43 7.72 29.52
N GLY A 551 13.66 8.78 28.72
CA GLY A 551 14.79 9.69 28.85
C GLY A 551 14.40 11.01 29.55
N TYR A 552 14.83 12.14 28.97
CA TYR A 552 14.57 13.49 29.49
C TYR A 552 13.61 14.26 28.55
N PRO A 553 12.29 14.08 28.69
CA PRO A 553 11.30 14.62 27.74
C PRO A 553 11.08 16.14 27.85
N THR A 554 11.45 16.75 28.98
CA THR A 554 11.29 18.19 29.21
C THR A 554 12.65 18.85 29.20
N LYS A 555 12.84 19.78 28.27
CA LYS A 555 14.09 20.52 28.08
C LYS A 555 13.77 22.01 28.00
N ARG A 556 14.63 22.81 28.61
CA ARG A 556 14.60 24.28 28.57
C ARG A 556 16.04 24.75 28.57
N THR A 557 16.30 25.85 27.89
CA THR A 557 17.56 26.55 28.07
C THR A 557 17.61 27.16 29.48
N PHE A 558 18.81 27.46 29.97
CA PHE A 558 18.97 27.95 31.35
C PHE A 558 18.26 29.30 31.58
N ASP A 559 18.31 30.20 30.60
CA ASP A 559 17.58 31.47 30.59
C ASP A 559 16.05 31.25 30.65
N GLU A 560 15.49 30.39 29.81
CA GLU A 560 14.05 30.08 29.82
C GLU A 560 13.58 29.46 31.14
N PHE A 561 14.46 28.68 31.79
CA PHE A 561 14.18 28.10 33.09
C PHE A 561 14.17 29.17 34.18
N ILE A 562 15.17 30.05 34.22
CA ILE A 562 15.27 31.14 35.20
C ILE A 562 14.11 32.13 35.03
N ASP A 563 13.79 32.52 33.80
CA ASP A 563 12.68 33.44 33.52
C ASP A 563 11.34 32.92 34.05
N ARG A 564 11.13 31.60 33.95
CA ARG A 564 9.90 30.96 34.41
C ARG A 564 9.88 30.64 35.90
N PHE A 565 10.98 30.14 36.44
CA PHE A 565 11.03 29.55 37.78
C PHE A 565 11.85 30.36 38.80
N GLY A 566 12.54 31.42 38.37
CA GLY A 566 13.29 32.33 39.23
C GLY A 566 12.43 32.96 40.33
N VAL A 567 11.12 33.10 40.09
CA VAL A 567 10.15 33.54 41.12
C VAL A 567 10.10 32.63 42.36
N LEU A 568 10.48 31.35 42.23
CA LEU A 568 10.54 30.39 43.35
C LEU A 568 11.76 30.61 44.25
N ALA A 569 12.79 31.28 43.74
CA ALA A 569 13.97 31.68 44.49
C ALA A 569 14.52 33.04 43.99
N PRO A 570 13.83 34.15 44.27
CA PRO A 570 14.21 35.48 43.79
C PRO A 570 15.64 35.87 44.19
N GLU A 571 16.10 35.39 45.34
CA GLU A 571 17.45 35.61 45.86
C GLU A 571 18.57 34.93 45.05
N LEU A 572 18.24 33.99 44.15
CA LEU A 572 19.18 33.24 43.33
C LEU A 572 19.23 33.71 41.86
N VAL A 573 18.36 34.64 41.47
CA VAL A 573 18.20 35.10 40.07
C VAL A 573 19.34 36.04 39.64
N ASP A 574 19.95 36.78 40.56
CA ASP A 574 21.05 37.73 40.28
C ASP A 574 22.45 37.07 40.21
N SER A 575 22.54 35.73 40.17
CA SER A 575 23.83 35.05 40.06
C SER A 575 24.37 35.12 38.62
N SER A 576 25.69 35.33 38.45
CA SER A 576 26.30 35.48 37.13
C SER A 576 26.40 34.19 36.30
N ASP A 577 26.04 33.03 36.88
CA ASP A 577 26.07 31.73 36.22
C ASP A 577 24.68 31.09 36.21
N GLU A 578 24.04 31.11 35.05
CA GLU A 578 22.67 30.62 34.84
C GLU A 578 22.53 29.14 35.20
N LYS A 579 23.57 28.33 34.96
CA LYS A 579 23.56 26.90 35.30
C LYS A 579 23.49 26.67 36.80
N THR A 580 24.31 27.40 37.56
CA THR A 580 24.31 27.33 39.03
C THR A 580 22.99 27.85 39.61
N ALA A 581 22.43 28.92 39.06
CA ALA A 581 21.10 29.41 39.47
C ALA A 581 20.01 28.35 39.26
N CYS A 582 19.96 27.72 38.09
CA CYS A 582 19.01 26.64 37.79
C CYS A 582 19.14 25.47 38.78
N ALA A 583 20.37 25.01 39.03
CA ALA A 583 20.63 23.92 39.97
C ALA A 583 20.16 24.27 41.39
N ALA A 584 20.46 25.48 41.87
CA ALA A 584 20.08 25.93 43.19
C ALA A 584 18.55 26.09 43.36
N ILE A 585 17.83 26.52 42.30
CA ILE A 585 16.36 26.53 42.28
C ILE A 585 15.83 25.09 42.41
N CYS A 586 16.36 24.14 41.64
CA CYS A 586 15.95 22.74 41.70
C CYS A 586 16.21 22.10 43.06
N ASP A 587 17.40 22.32 43.64
CA ASP A 587 17.78 21.84 44.97
C ASP A 587 16.87 22.39 46.07
N LYS A 588 16.57 23.70 46.02
CA LYS A 588 15.66 24.35 46.98
C LYS A 588 14.24 23.77 46.92
N MET A 589 13.79 23.37 45.73
CA MET A 589 12.50 22.72 45.53
C MET A 589 12.52 21.21 45.80
N GLY A 590 13.68 20.63 46.10
CA GLY A 590 13.84 19.20 46.38
C GLY A 590 13.65 18.30 45.15
N LEU A 591 13.87 18.84 43.94
CA LEU A 591 13.81 18.08 42.70
C LEU A 591 15.03 17.16 42.57
N LYS A 592 14.88 16.06 41.82
CA LYS A 592 15.95 15.08 41.56
C LYS A 592 15.95 14.71 40.08
N GLY A 593 17.13 14.41 39.53
CA GLY A 593 17.29 13.96 38.13
C GLY A 593 16.98 15.05 37.10
N TYR A 594 17.40 16.29 37.39
CA TYR A 594 17.28 17.46 36.50
C TYR A 594 18.61 17.78 35.81
#